data_AF-A0A645FA29-F1
#
_entry.id   AF-A0A645FA29-F1
#
_cell.length_a   1.000
_cell.length_b   1.000
_cell.length_c   1.000
_cell.angle_alpha   90.00
_cell.angle_beta   90.00
_cell.angle_gamma   90.00
#
_symmetry.space_group_name_H-M   'P 1'
#
loop_
_entity.id
_entity.type
_entity.pdbx_description
1 polymer ?
#
loop_
_entity_poly.entity_id
_entity_poly.type
_entity_poly.pdbx_seq_one_letter_code
_entity_poly.pdbx_strand_id
1 'polypeptide(L)'
;MNYIFKNGVKGDNKKKSLEIIKEEKMSHVKAIYDSLKENHWAFDSMDLLLTGGGCLMLAEELKYYFPDAQFTEDPINDNAKGFYNVGKMFYEEDN
;
A
#
# COMPACT_ATOMS: atom_id res chain seq x y z
N MET A 1 -3.50 7.35 23.87
CA MET A 1 -2.17 7.08 24.46
C MET A 1 -2.02 5.56 24.50
N ASN A 2 -1.22 4.97 23.61
CA ASN A 2 -1.06 3.51 23.51
C ASN A 2 0.14 3.07 24.34
N TYR A 3 -0.11 2.45 25.49
CA TYR A 3 0.95 1.87 26.34
C TYR A 3 1.21 0.42 25.91
N ILE A 4 2.48 0.04 25.82
CA ILE A 4 2.90 -1.35 25.63
C ILE A 4 3.47 -1.83 26.96
N PHE A 5 2.92 -2.91 27.52
CA PHE A 5 3.45 -3.52 28.73
C PHE A 5 4.59 -4.47 28.36
N LYS A 6 5.79 -4.24 28.89
CA LYS A 6 6.92 -5.17 28.78
C LYS A 6 7.51 -5.41 30.17
N ASN A 7 7.60 -6.67 30.57
CA ASN A 7 8.14 -7.11 31.87
C ASN A 7 7.52 -6.41 33.11
N GLY A 8 6.22 -6.14 33.10
CA GLY A 8 5.52 -5.55 34.25
C GLY A 8 5.80 -4.06 34.49
N VAL A 9 6.59 -3.40 33.64
CA VAL A 9 6.89 -1.96 33.74
C VAL A 9 6.15 -1.22 32.63
N LYS A 10 5.38 -0.18 33.00
CA LYS A 10 4.69 0.73 32.08
C LYS A 10 5.73 1.66 31.43
N GLY A 11 6.31 1.22 30.31
CA GLY A 11 7.24 2.01 29.52
C GLY A 11 6.57 2.55 28.26
N ASP A 12 6.47 3.88 28.13
CA ASP A 12 6.10 4.51 26.87
C ASP A 12 7.37 4.73 26.04
N ASN A 13 7.65 3.82 25.10
CA ASN A 13 8.74 4.02 24.13
C ASN A 13 8.18 4.28 22.73
N LYS A 14 7.23 5.23 22.65
CA LYS A 14 6.62 5.71 21.40
C LYS A 14 7.65 5.96 20.30
N LYS A 15 8.80 6.56 20.62
CA LYS A 15 9.85 6.84 19.64
C LYS A 15 10.38 5.55 18.99
N LYS A 16 10.78 4.56 19.80
CA LYS A 16 11.26 3.29 19.28
C LYS A 16 10.17 2.53 18.51
N SER A 17 8.92 2.59 18.95
CA SER A 17 7.82 1.97 18.21
C SER A 17 7.61 2.60 16.84
N LEU A 18 7.69 3.94 16.74
CA LEU A 18 7.59 4.65 15.47
C LEU A 18 8.77 4.34 14.54
N GLU A 19 9.98 4.20 15.10
CA GLU A 19 11.17 3.77 14.36
C GLU A 19 10.97 2.37 13.75
N ILE A 20 10.54 1.40 14.57
CA ILE A 20 10.24 0.03 14.11
C ILE A 20 9.16 0.05 13.01
N ILE A 21 8.06 0.77 13.21
CA ILE A 21 6.99 0.85 12.20
C ILE A 21 7.54 1.40 10.88
N LYS A 22 8.35 2.45 10.93
CA LYS A 22 8.94 3.05 9.74
C LYS A 22 9.90 2.09 9.03
N GLU A 23 10.73 1.38 9.79
CA GLU A 23 11.65 0.36 9.25
C GLU A 23 10.89 -0.77 8.56
N GLU A 24 9.83 -1.29 9.19
CA GLU A 24 9.01 -2.36 8.62
C GLU A 24 8.28 -1.92 7.34
N LYS A 25 7.70 -0.72 7.33
CA LYS A 25 7.06 -0.17 6.12
C LYS A 25 8.05 -0.04 4.97
N MET A 26 9.24 0.52 5.24
CA MET A 26 10.28 0.72 4.24
C MET A 26 10.82 -0.62 3.71
N SER A 27 11.08 -1.57 4.61
CA SER A 27 11.52 -2.93 4.27
C SER A 27 10.49 -3.65 3.39
N HIS A 28 9.22 -3.54 3.73
CA HIS A 28 8.13 -4.14 2.96
C HIS A 28 8.05 -3.60 1.53
N VAL A 29 8.05 -2.28 1.34
CA VAL A 29 8.01 -1.69 -0.01
C VAL A 29 9.29 -2.01 -0.79
N LYS A 30 10.46 -2.05 -0.13
CA LYS A 30 11.70 -2.48 -0.76
C LYS A 30 11.59 -3.91 -1.30
N ALA A 31 11.01 -4.84 -0.54
CA ALA A 31 10.84 -6.22 -0.99
C ALA A 31 9.96 -6.31 -2.24
N ILE A 32 8.93 -5.46 -2.35
CA ILE A 32 8.11 -5.36 -3.57
C ILE A 32 8.96 -4.87 -4.75
N TYR A 33 9.71 -3.79 -4.55
CA TYR A 33 10.61 -3.23 -5.56
C TYR A 33 11.66 -4.23 -6.06
N ASP A 34 12.32 -4.93 -5.13
CA ASP A 34 13.32 -5.95 -5.44
C ASP A 34 12.67 -7.12 -6.22
N SER A 35 11.48 -7.57 -5.81
CA SER A 35 10.73 -8.62 -6.50
C SER A 35 10.38 -8.23 -7.94
N LEU A 36 9.95 -6.99 -8.18
CA LEU A 36 9.69 -6.50 -9.54
C LEU A 36 10.97 -6.50 -10.39
N LYS A 37 12.11 -6.12 -9.82
CA LYS A 37 13.41 -6.17 -10.51
C LYS A 37 13.85 -7.59 -10.83
N GLU A 38 13.73 -8.50 -9.88
CA GLU A 38 14.06 -9.92 -10.05
C GLU A 38 13.21 -10.58 -11.13
N ASN A 39 11.95 -10.15 -11.27
CA ASN A 39 11.05 -10.60 -12.33
C ASN A 39 11.19 -9.81 -13.64
N HIS A 40 12.21 -8.97 -13.77
CA HIS A 40 12.51 -8.18 -14.98
C HIS A 40 11.36 -7.28 -15.45
N TRP A 41 10.54 -6.77 -14.53
CA TRP A 41 9.52 -5.78 -14.86
C TRP A 41 10.19 -4.45 -15.21
N ALA A 42 9.81 -3.85 -16.33
CA ALA A 42 10.28 -2.53 -16.73
C ALA A 42 9.48 -1.40 -16.03
N PHE A 43 9.28 -1.53 -14.71
CA PHE A 43 8.40 -0.68 -13.92
C PHE A 43 8.85 0.80 -13.86
N ASP A 44 10.13 1.08 -14.12
CA ASP A 44 10.66 2.45 -14.27
C ASP A 44 10.12 3.16 -15.52
N SER A 45 9.58 2.41 -16.49
CA SER A 45 9.02 2.92 -17.75
C SER A 45 7.51 2.69 -17.87
N MET A 46 6.89 2.10 -16.85
CA MET A 46 5.47 1.80 -16.83
C MET A 46 4.72 2.87 -16.06
N ASP A 47 3.52 3.22 -16.53
CA ASP A 47 2.55 3.95 -15.73
C ASP A 47 2.04 3.02 -14.62
N LEU A 48 2.57 3.21 -13.41
CA LEU A 48 2.17 2.44 -12.24
C LEU A 48 0.97 3.11 -11.56
N LEU A 49 -0.10 2.33 -11.38
CA LEU A 49 -1.28 2.74 -10.63
C LEU A 49 -1.37 1.95 -9.32
N LEU A 50 -1.42 2.67 -8.20
CA LEU A 50 -1.47 2.14 -6.86
C LEU A 50 -2.92 2.09 -6.36
N THR A 51 -3.37 0.88 -6.01
CA THR A 51 -4.74 0.60 -5.55
C THR A 51 -4.73 -0.16 -4.21
N GLY A 52 -5.91 -0.32 -3.61
CA GLY A 52 -6.11 -1.03 -2.34
C GLY A 52 -5.79 -0.19 -1.10
N GLY A 53 -6.33 -0.58 0.06
CA GLY A 53 -6.11 0.20 1.30
C GLY A 53 -4.65 0.22 1.78
N GLY A 54 -3.87 -0.80 1.44
CA GLY A 54 -2.45 -0.86 1.79
C GLY A 54 -1.62 0.27 1.16
N CYS A 55 -1.98 0.74 -0.05
CA CYS A 55 -1.22 1.80 -0.71
C CYS A 55 -1.33 3.13 0.04
N LEU A 56 -2.47 3.42 0.67
CA LEU A 56 -2.64 4.62 1.50
C LEU A 56 -1.78 4.57 2.77
N MET A 57 -1.66 3.39 3.38
CA MET A 57 -0.84 3.21 4.58
C MET A 57 0.66 3.34 4.30
N LEU A 58 1.07 2.95 3.09
CA LEU A 58 2.46 2.91 2.63
C LEU A 58 2.81 4.05 1.66
N ALA A 59 2.00 5.11 1.60
CA ALA A 59 2.07 6.09 0.52
C ALA A 59 3.44 6.78 0.42
N GLU A 60 4.04 7.13 1.56
CA GLU A 60 5.37 7.76 1.62
C GLU A 60 6.47 6.81 1.11
N GLU A 61 6.44 5.55 1.54
CA GLU A 61 7.43 4.55 1.16
C GLU A 61 7.28 4.13 -0.31
N LEU A 62 6.04 4.00 -0.78
CA LEU A 62 5.73 3.73 -2.19
C LEU A 62 6.23 4.87 -3.08
N LYS A 63 6.02 6.12 -2.68
CA LYS A 63 6.54 7.29 -3.43
C LYS A 63 8.06 7.40 -3.42
N TYR A 64 8.72 6.87 -2.39
CA TYR A 64 10.18 6.81 -2.35
C TYR A 64 10.74 5.85 -3.41
N TYR A 65 10.15 4.66 -3.56
CA TYR A 65 10.62 3.65 -4.52
C TYR A 65 10.03 3.82 -5.93
N PHE A 66 8.83 4.38 -6.04
CA PHE A 66 8.08 4.57 -7.28
C PHE A 66 7.58 6.02 -7.38
N PRO A 67 8.46 6.99 -7.65
CA PRO A 67 8.13 8.42 -7.58
C PRO A 67 6.99 8.81 -8.53
N ASP A 68 6.98 8.20 -9.73
CA ASP A 68 6.03 8.50 -10.79
C ASP A 68 4.71 7.72 -10.67
N ALA A 69 4.61 6.76 -9.74
CA ALA A 69 3.39 5.99 -9.55
C ALA A 69 2.22 6.86 -9.08
N GLN A 70 1.03 6.65 -9.62
CA GLN A 70 -0.17 7.41 -9.30
C GLN A 70 -1.06 6.64 -8.33
N PHE A 71 -1.71 7.34 -7.40
CA PHE A 71 -2.78 6.77 -6.60
C PHE A 71 -4.11 7.01 -7.31
N THR A 72 -5.00 6.04 -7.29
CA THR A 72 -6.38 6.24 -7.70
C THR A 72 -7.12 7.17 -6.73
N GLU A 73 -8.28 7.66 -7.15
CA GLU A 73 -9.10 8.57 -6.34
C GLU A 73 -9.69 7.89 -5.09
N ASP A 74 -9.96 6.59 -5.15
CA ASP A 74 -10.55 5.82 -4.06
C ASP A 74 -9.98 4.39 -3.99
N PRO A 75 -8.70 4.26 -3.64
CA PRO A 75 -7.96 3.02 -3.77
C PRO A 75 -8.54 1.88 -2.93
N ILE A 76 -9.17 2.19 -1.79
CA ILE A 76 -9.79 1.19 -0.92
C ILE A 76 -10.94 0.46 -1.65
N ASN A 77 -11.67 1.17 -2.52
CA ASN A 77 -12.87 0.64 -3.18
C ASN A 77 -12.67 0.27 -4.65
N ASP A 78 -11.48 0.47 -5.23
CA ASP A 78 -11.24 0.25 -6.66
C ASP A 78 -11.67 -1.13 -7.14
N ASN A 79 -11.34 -2.19 -6.40
CA ASN A 79 -11.74 -3.55 -6.77
C ASN A 79 -13.26 -3.72 -6.73
N ALA A 80 -13.93 -3.19 -5.70
CA ALA A 80 -15.38 -3.27 -5.59
C ALA A 80 -16.07 -2.50 -6.73
N LYS A 81 -15.59 -1.29 -7.06
CA LYS A 81 -16.08 -0.49 -8.19
C LYS A 81 -15.82 -1.18 -9.52
N GLY A 82 -14.64 -1.76 -9.71
CA GLY A 82 -14.28 -2.52 -10.90
C GLY A 82 -15.22 -3.70 -11.12
N PHE A 83 -15.43 -4.52 -10.09
CA PHE A 83 -16.36 -5.65 -10.17
C PHE A 83 -17.81 -5.22 -10.38
N TYR A 84 -18.25 -4.14 -9.72
CA TYR A 84 -19.57 -3.58 -9.94
C TYR A 84 -19.76 -3.15 -11.40
N ASN A 85 -18.81 -2.39 -11.96
CA ASN A 85 -18.87 -1.95 -13.36
C ASN A 85 -18.91 -3.13 -14.33
N VAL A 86 -18.09 -4.16 -14.12
CA VAL A 86 -18.14 -5.40 -14.91
C VAL A 86 -19.52 -6.05 -14.79
N GLY A 87 -20.08 -6.15 -13.58
CA GLY A 87 -21.43 -6.66 -13.36
C GLY A 87 -22.49 -5.89 -14.14
N LYS A 88 -22.42 -4.55 -14.17
CA LYS A 88 -23.34 -3.73 -14.98
C LYS A 88 -23.27 -4.09 -16.46
N MET A 89 -22.07 -4.27 -17.01
CA MET A 89 -21.90 -4.62 -18.43
C MET A 89 -22.57 -5.96 -18.79
N PHE A 90 -22.57 -6.94 -17.88
CA PHE A 90 -23.16 -8.26 -18.14
C PHE A 90 -24.65 -8.38 -17.80
N TYR A 91 -25.15 -7.57 -16.88
CA TYR A 91 -26.48 -7.77 -16.29
C TYR A 91 -27.43 -6.57 -16.44
N GLU A 92 -26.95 -5.39 -16.85
CA GLU A 92 -27.79 -4.20 -17.05
C GLU A 92 -27.98 -3.80 -18.53
N GLU A 93 -27.39 -4.51 -19.50
CA GLU A 93 -27.59 -4.22 -20.95
C GLU A 93 -28.98 -4.61 -21.53
N ASP A 94 -29.94 -5.05 -20.71
CA ASP A 94 -31.28 -5.49 -21.15
C ASP A 94 -32.48 -4.70 -20.56
N ASN A 95 -32.33 -3.42 -20.20
CA ASN A 95 -33.48 -2.55 -19.84
C ASN A 95 -33.60 -1.30 -20.73
#